data_AF-A0A8S1E5W2-F1
#
_entry.id   AF-A0A8S1E5W2-F1
#
_cell.length_a   1.000
_cell.length_b   1.000
_cell.length_c   1.000
_cell.angle_alpha   90.00
_cell.angle_beta   90.00
_cell.angle_gamma   90.00
#
_symmetry.space_group_name_H-M   'P 1'
#
loop_
_entity.id
_entity.type
_entity.pdbx_description
1 polymer ?
#
loop_
_entity_poly.entity_id
_entity_poly.type
_entity_poly.pdbx_seq_one_letter_code
_entity_poly.pdbx_strand_id
1 'polypeptide(L)'
;MLLAGIIYSLPNLVVSFPCSFSYCSFIKQDFILIWLSTPNSIGFLSYLLSNFGFCVFRITLFLNVTILQNFVYNTTQYLPWILAFVAVFESSFQGCMKRYNRWDLRYTFDCSNCEVWFGISFTDVNYYVGRILPIVMMVLYATITAISGALFCSILLVRFRGNSSQETLKFFQGS
;
A
#
# COMPACT_ATOMS: atom_id res chain seq x y z
N MET A 1 1.82 -3.99 7.96
CA MET A 1 0.49 -3.52 7.52
C MET A 1 -0.37 -2.97 8.66
N LEU A 2 -0.85 -3.81 9.60
CA LEU A 2 -1.74 -3.36 10.68
C LEU A 2 -1.12 -2.25 11.53
N LEU A 3 0.14 -2.43 11.95
CA LEU A 3 0.87 -1.41 12.70
C LEU A 3 0.98 -0.09 11.92
N ALA A 4 1.27 -0.13 10.62
CA ALA A 4 1.35 1.06 9.77
C ALA A 4 0.00 1.77 9.67
N GLY A 5 -1.11 1.02 9.59
CA GLY A 5 -2.46 1.58 9.60
C GLY A 5 -2.82 2.27 10.91
N ILE A 6 -2.43 1.70 12.05
CA ILE A 6 -2.62 2.31 13.37
C ILE A 6 -1.78 3.59 13.51
N ILE A 7 -0.51 3.54 13.11
CA ILE A 7 0.39 4.70 13.14
C ILE A 7 -0.11 5.81 12.21
N TYR A 8 -0.72 5.47 11.08
CA TYR A 8 -1.34 6.42 10.16
C TYR A 8 -2.61 7.07 10.73
N SER A 9 -3.48 6.28 11.36
CA SER A 9 -4.79 6.75 11.85
C SER A 9 -4.70 7.52 13.17
N LEU A 10 -3.72 7.21 14.03
CA LEU A 10 -3.56 7.84 15.34
C LEU A 10 -3.40 9.37 15.25
N PRO A 11 -2.54 9.94 14.39
CA PRO A 11 -2.47 11.39 14.16
C PRO A 11 -3.79 12.02 13.70
N ASN A 12 -4.58 11.30 12.92
CA ASN A 12 -5.85 11.83 12.43
C ASN A 12 -6.87 11.93 13.58
N LEU A 13 -6.87 10.95 14.49
CA LEU A 13 -7.71 10.98 15.69
C LEU A 13 -7.26 12.06 16.69
N VAL A 14 -5.95 12.22 16.88
CA VAL A 14 -5.39 13.13 17.89
C VAL A 14 -5.32 14.59 17.41
N VAL A 15 -5.10 14.82 16.12
CA VAL A 15 -4.95 16.19 15.57
C VAL A 15 -6.15 16.58 14.73
N SER A 16 -6.51 15.80 13.72
CA SER A 16 -7.54 16.22 12.75
C SER A 16 -8.92 16.33 13.41
N PHE A 17 -9.30 15.35 14.24
CA PHE A 17 -10.61 15.34 14.90
C PHE A 17 -10.81 16.54 15.84
N PRO A 18 -9.98 16.78 16.88
CA PRO A 18 -10.20 17.92 17.78
C PRO A 18 -10.03 19.27 17.08
N CYS A 19 -9.12 19.38 16.12
CA CYS A 19 -8.89 20.64 15.40
C CYS A 19 -10.01 20.98 14.41
N SER A 20 -10.89 20.03 14.07
CA SER A 20 -12.11 20.29 13.30
C SER A 20 -13.24 20.90 14.15
N PHE A 21 -13.28 20.62 15.46
CA PHE A 21 -14.36 21.04 16.38
C PHE A 21 -14.05 22.28 17.23
N SER A 22 -13.12 23.15 16.78
CA SER A 22 -12.70 24.43 17.39
C SER A 22 -11.66 24.38 18.53
N TYR A 23 -11.34 23.21 19.09
CA TYR A 23 -10.32 23.07 20.14
C TYR A 23 -8.99 22.63 19.54
N CYS A 24 -8.10 23.58 19.21
CA CYS A 24 -6.76 23.24 18.72
C CYS A 24 -5.67 24.08 19.38
N SER A 25 -5.21 23.64 20.55
CA SER A 25 -4.03 24.22 21.23
C SER A 25 -2.75 24.06 20.42
N PHE A 26 -2.69 23.06 19.53
CA PHE A 26 -1.52 22.70 18.75
C PHE A 26 -1.23 23.64 17.57
N ILE A 27 -2.21 24.43 17.11
CA ILE A 27 -1.98 25.44 16.05
C ILE A 27 -1.04 26.57 16.51
N LYS A 28 -0.96 26.84 17.82
CA LYS A 28 -0.08 27.89 18.35
C LYS A 28 1.39 27.47 18.45
N GLN A 29 1.67 26.17 18.41
CA GLN A 29 3.03 25.62 18.58
C GLN A 29 3.37 24.73 17.39
N ASP A 30 4.00 25.31 16.37
CA ASP A 30 4.38 24.63 15.13
C ASP A 30 5.18 23.34 15.39
N PHE A 31 6.05 23.35 16.39
CA PHE A 31 6.88 22.18 16.73
C PHE A 31 6.05 20.95 17.10
N ILE A 32 5.02 21.11 17.95
CA ILE A 32 4.18 19.98 18.39
C ILE A 32 3.33 19.46 17.23
N LEU A 33 2.81 20.36 16.40
CA LEU A 33 2.03 19.99 15.22
C LEU A 33 2.85 19.16 14.22
N ILE A 34 4.09 19.57 13.98
CA ILE A 34 5.03 18.86 13.12
C ILE A 34 5.26 17.45 13.67
N TRP A 35 5.66 17.32 14.94
CA TRP A 35 5.91 16.03 15.58
C TRP A 35 4.71 15.08 15.58
N LEU A 36 3.50 15.57 15.83
CA LEU A 36 2.30 14.73 15.79
C LEU A 36 1.90 14.35 14.35
N SER A 37 2.31 15.12 13.35
CA SER A 37 1.99 14.86 11.95
C SER A 37 3.01 13.95 11.25
N THR A 38 4.26 13.87 11.74
CA THR A 38 5.31 13.01 11.16
C THR A 38 4.93 11.53 11.11
N PRO A 39 4.36 10.92 12.18
CA PRO A 39 3.91 9.53 12.17
C PRO A 39 2.88 9.24 11.07
N ASN A 40 2.06 10.23 10.69
CA ASN A 40 1.08 10.08 9.63
C ASN A 40 1.77 9.77 8.30
N SER A 41 2.80 10.54 7.93
CA SER A 41 3.55 10.31 6.69
C SER A 41 4.27 8.96 6.68
N ILE A 42 4.90 8.60 7.80
CA ILE A 42 5.59 7.31 7.93
C ILE A 42 4.58 6.17 7.80
N GLY A 43 3.47 6.24 8.52
CA GLY A 43 2.39 5.23 8.47
C GLY A 43 1.81 5.08 7.07
N PHE A 44 1.53 6.20 6.39
CA PHE A 44 1.00 6.21 5.03
C PHE A 44 1.93 5.53 4.02
N LEU A 45 3.20 5.95 3.99
CA LEU A 45 4.21 5.40 3.08
C LEU A 45 4.47 3.92 3.37
N SER A 46 4.66 3.57 4.65
CA SER A 46 4.88 2.19 5.09
C SER A 46 3.70 1.29 4.72
N TYR A 47 2.47 1.79 4.86
CA TYR A 47 1.26 1.05 4.50
C TYR A 47 1.18 0.78 3.00
N LEU A 48 1.38 1.80 2.16
CA LEU A 48 1.37 1.68 0.71
C LEU A 48 2.45 0.71 0.20
N LEU A 49 3.70 0.91 0.63
CA LEU A 49 4.83 0.06 0.26
C LEU A 49 4.65 -1.38 0.75
N SER A 50 4.09 -1.58 1.95
CA SER A 50 3.77 -2.93 2.45
C SER A 50 2.73 -3.62 1.58
N ASN A 51 1.66 -2.90 1.17
CA ASN A 51 0.63 -3.48 0.32
C ASN A 51 1.17 -3.81 -1.07
N PHE A 52 2.03 -2.95 -1.63
CA PHE A 52 2.71 -3.25 -2.88
C PHE A 52 3.62 -4.47 -2.76
N GLY A 53 4.43 -4.55 -1.69
CA GLY A 53 5.27 -5.73 -1.42
C GLY A 53 4.47 -7.03 -1.30
N PHE A 54 3.30 -6.98 -0.66
CA PHE A 54 2.42 -8.15 -0.57
C PHE A 54 1.80 -8.54 -1.92
N CYS A 55 1.54 -7.58 -2.80
CA CYS A 55 1.14 -7.86 -4.18
C CYS A 55 2.25 -8.63 -4.92
N VAL A 56 3.50 -8.15 -4.82
CA VAL A 56 4.67 -8.82 -5.41
C VAL A 56 4.86 -10.23 -4.85
N PHE A 57 4.73 -10.41 -3.53
CA PHE A 57 4.83 -11.73 -2.90
C PHE A 57 3.80 -12.73 -3.46
N ARG A 58 2.55 -12.30 -3.69
CA ARG A 58 1.51 -13.14 -4.30
C ARG A 58 1.83 -13.52 -5.75
N ILE A 59 2.45 -12.62 -6.52
CA ILE A 59 2.90 -12.93 -7.89
C ILE A 59 4.01 -14.00 -7.85
N THR A 60 4.97 -13.87 -6.93
CA THR A 60 6.06 -14.85 -6.78
C THR A 60 5.54 -16.23 -6.39
N LEU A 61 4.51 -16.29 -5.53
CA LEU A 61 3.80 -17.55 -5.22
C LEU A 61 3.15 -18.14 -6.47
N PHE A 62 2.50 -17.32 -7.29
CA PHE A 62 1.84 -17.79 -8.52
C PHE A 62 2.83 -18.32 -9.56
N LEU A 63 3.99 -17.68 -9.71
CA LEU A 63 5.06 -18.11 -10.62
C LEU A 63 5.88 -19.31 -10.10
N ASN A 64 5.55 -19.81 -8.90
CA ASN A 64 6.18 -20.96 -8.24
C ASN A 64 7.72 -20.86 -8.13
N VAL A 65 8.24 -19.64 -7.95
CA VAL A 65 9.68 -19.39 -7.83
C VAL A 65 10.12 -19.59 -6.38
N THR A 66 10.18 -20.85 -5.95
CA THR A 66 10.48 -21.28 -4.56
C THR A 66 11.79 -20.74 -4.01
N ILE A 67 12.82 -20.58 -4.84
CA ILE A 67 14.14 -20.06 -4.42
C ILE A 67 14.05 -18.60 -3.95
N LEU A 68 13.17 -17.79 -4.55
CA LEU A 68 13.03 -16.37 -4.19
C LEU A 68 11.99 -16.12 -3.09
N GLN A 69 11.19 -17.11 -2.67
CA GLN A 69 10.09 -16.89 -1.73
C GLN A 69 10.56 -16.36 -0.37
N ASN A 70 11.60 -16.95 0.22
CA ASN A 70 12.14 -16.51 1.51
C ASN A 70 12.75 -15.11 1.43
N PHE A 71 13.45 -14.82 0.33
CA PHE A 71 14.04 -13.50 0.09
C PHE A 71 12.96 -12.43 -0.08
N VAL A 72 11.96 -12.70 -0.94
CA VAL A 72 10.85 -11.78 -1.19
C VAL A 72 10.04 -11.55 0.10
N TYR A 73 9.80 -12.58 0.90
CA TYR A 73 9.10 -12.45 2.18
C TYR A 73 9.83 -11.51 3.14
N ASN A 74 11.13 -11.73 3.38
CA ASN A 74 11.92 -10.88 4.28
C ASN A 74 12.03 -9.44 3.75
N THR A 75 12.31 -9.29 2.45
CA THR A 75 12.44 -7.98 1.83
C THR A 75 11.12 -7.20 1.91
N THR A 76 9.97 -7.83 1.60
CA THR A 76 8.67 -7.15 1.63
C THR A 76 8.19 -6.78 3.03
N GLN A 77 8.72 -7.40 4.09
CA GLN A 77 8.39 -7.06 5.48
C GLN A 77 9.19 -5.86 5.99
N TYR A 78 10.51 -5.83 5.78
CA TYR A 78 11.38 -4.81 6.39
C TYR A 78 11.62 -3.59 5.50
N LEU A 79 11.73 -3.79 4.18
CA LEU A 79 12.07 -2.74 3.23
C LEU A 79 11.06 -1.58 3.20
N PRO A 80 9.73 -1.81 3.30
CA PRO A 80 8.75 -0.72 3.36
C PRO A 80 8.97 0.25 4.52
N TRP A 81 9.34 -0.27 5.70
CA TRP A 81 9.58 0.54 6.88
C TRP A 81 10.86 1.35 6.73
N ILE A 82 11.95 0.70 6.30
CA ILE A 82 13.24 1.37 6.09
C ILE A 82 13.08 2.51 5.09
N LEU A 83 12.44 2.25 3.95
CA LEU A 83 12.20 3.28 2.93
C LEU A 83 11.32 4.42 3.46
N ALA A 84 10.26 4.11 4.20
CA ALA A 84 9.38 5.14 4.75
C ALA A 84 10.09 6.02 5.79
N PHE A 85 10.93 5.43 6.65
CA PHE A 85 11.76 6.20 7.59
C PHE A 85 12.74 7.08 6.85
N VAL A 86 13.52 6.52 5.90
CA VAL A 86 14.51 7.30 5.13
C VAL A 86 13.84 8.46 4.42
N ALA A 87 12.73 8.24 3.71
CA ALA A 87 12.03 9.29 2.98
C ALA A 87 11.55 10.43 3.88
N VAL A 88 11.03 10.12 5.08
CA VAL A 88 10.51 11.12 6.02
C VAL A 88 11.64 11.83 6.78
N PHE A 89 12.72 11.12 7.11
CA PHE A 89 13.89 11.74 7.72
C PHE A 89 14.55 12.70 6.75
N GLU A 90 14.75 12.29 5.50
CA GLU A 90 15.33 13.12 4.45
C GLU A 90 14.49 14.38 4.21
N SER A 91 13.17 14.25 4.11
CA SER A 91 12.29 15.42 3.98
C SER A 91 12.40 16.37 5.17
N SER A 92 12.56 15.82 6.38
CA SER A 92 12.71 16.61 7.61
C SER A 92 14.05 17.36 7.66
N PHE A 93 15.14 16.73 7.21
CA PHE A 93 16.46 17.36 7.12
C PHE A 93 16.50 18.51 6.12
N GLN A 94 15.76 18.38 5.01
CA GLN A 94 15.65 19.42 3.99
C GLN A 94 14.70 20.56 4.41
N GLY A 95 14.05 20.46 5.58
CA GLY A 95 13.12 21.47 6.08
C GLY A 95 11.71 21.36 5.51
N CYS A 96 11.37 20.29 4.79
CA CYS A 96 10.00 20.06 4.36
C CYS A 96 9.19 19.37 5.46
N MET A 97 8.31 20.15 6.08
CA MET A 97 7.52 19.70 7.22
C MET A 97 6.05 19.59 6.87
N LYS A 98 5.39 18.56 7.40
CA LYS A 98 3.94 18.38 7.24
C LYS A 98 3.21 19.24 8.26
N ARG A 99 2.20 19.98 7.81
CA ARG A 99 1.36 20.86 8.64
C ARG A 99 -0.10 20.53 8.39
N TYR A 100 -0.92 20.59 9.44
CA TYR A 100 -2.36 20.40 9.32
C TYR A 100 -3.04 21.75 9.02
N ASN A 101 -3.74 21.86 7.90
CA ASN A 101 -4.53 23.04 7.57
C ASN A 101 -6.00 22.81 7.94
N ARG A 102 -6.52 23.60 8.89
CA ARG A 102 -7.91 23.51 9.35
C ARG A 102 -8.94 23.86 8.27
N TRP A 103 -8.59 24.73 7.34
CA TRP A 103 -9.52 25.25 6.33
C TRP A 103 -9.75 24.24 5.21
N ASP A 104 -8.73 23.46 4.91
CA ASP A 104 -8.77 22.44 3.87
C ASP A 104 -9.00 21.03 4.44
N LEU A 105 -9.10 20.90 5.77
CA LEU A 105 -9.21 19.63 6.52
C LEU A 105 -8.16 18.59 6.07
N ARG A 106 -7.00 19.05 5.60
CA ARG A 106 -5.95 18.22 5.00
C ARG A 106 -4.60 18.59 5.55
N TYR A 107 -3.70 17.60 5.55
CA TYR A 107 -2.30 17.85 5.80
C TYR A 107 -1.62 18.32 4.52
N THR A 108 -0.94 19.45 4.59
CA THR A 108 -0.16 20.03 3.50
C THR A 108 1.32 20.01 3.88
N PHE A 109 2.19 19.76 2.89
CA PHE A 109 3.62 19.90 3.08
C PHE A 109 4.01 21.34 2.79
N ASP A 110 4.69 21.96 3.74
CA ASP A 110 5.27 23.29 3.60
C ASP A 110 6.78 23.10 3.46
N CYS A 111 7.28 23.19 2.23
CA CYS A 111 8.69 22.94 1.90
C CYS A 111 9.36 24.24 1.43
N SER A 112 10.61 24.47 1.84
CA SER A 112 11.48 25.51 1.27
C SER A 112 12.31 24.94 0.12
N ASN A 113 11.88 25.06 -1.14
CA ASN A 113 12.60 24.57 -2.35
C ASN A 113 13.48 23.31 -2.09
N CYS A 114 12.84 22.24 -1.62
CA CYS A 114 13.53 20.99 -1.29
C CYS A 114 13.51 20.07 -2.52
N GLU A 115 14.63 19.99 -3.22
CA GLU A 115 14.83 19.00 -4.28
C GLU A 115 15.35 17.70 -3.64
N VAL A 116 14.59 16.61 -3.77
CA VAL A 116 14.96 15.32 -3.16
C VAL A 116 16.02 14.64 -4.02
N TRP A 117 15.78 14.55 -5.32
CA TRP A 117 16.75 14.04 -6.30
C TRP A 117 16.34 14.47 -7.71
N PHE A 118 17.29 14.90 -8.55
CA PHE A 118 17.06 15.27 -9.96
C PHE A 118 15.98 16.35 -10.18
N GLY A 119 15.87 17.36 -9.31
CA GLY A 119 14.88 18.44 -9.44
C GLY A 119 13.43 18.03 -9.17
N ILE A 120 13.19 16.82 -8.65
CA ILE A 120 11.85 16.35 -8.27
C ILE A 120 11.57 16.77 -6.83
N SER A 121 10.43 17.45 -6.61
CA SER A 121 10.01 17.89 -5.29
C SER A 121 9.43 16.73 -4.45
N PHE A 122 9.58 16.80 -3.12
CA PHE A 122 9.00 15.80 -2.22
C PHE A 122 7.47 15.70 -2.35
N THR A 123 6.82 16.82 -2.68
CA THR A 123 5.39 16.88 -2.97
C THR A 123 5.00 16.05 -4.19
N ASP A 124 5.82 16.05 -5.24
CA ASP A 124 5.58 15.25 -6.45
C ASP A 124 5.77 13.75 -6.16
N VAL A 125 6.83 13.37 -5.43
CA VAL A 125 7.06 11.98 -5.03
C VAL A 125 5.88 11.44 -4.24
N ASN A 126 5.39 12.19 -3.25
CA ASN A 126 4.25 11.77 -2.46
C ASN A 126 2.95 11.72 -3.28
N TYR A 127 2.79 12.60 -4.27
CA TYR A 127 1.66 12.56 -5.21
C TYR A 127 1.71 11.29 -6.08
N TYR A 128 2.87 10.96 -6.64
CA TYR A 128 3.05 9.76 -7.45
C TYR A 128 2.84 8.48 -6.64
N VAL A 129 3.45 8.39 -5.45
CA VAL A 129 3.27 7.25 -4.55
C VAL A 129 1.82 7.13 -4.06
N GLY A 130 1.15 8.25 -3.82
CA GLY A 130 -0.24 8.26 -3.36
C GLY A 130 -1.28 7.90 -4.42
N ARG A 131 -0.98 8.09 -5.72
CA ARG A 131 -1.95 7.87 -6.81
C ARG A 131 -1.55 6.78 -7.79
N ILE A 132 -0.33 6.80 -8.30
CA ILE A 132 0.11 5.85 -9.33
C ILE A 132 0.28 4.46 -8.73
N LEU A 133 0.90 4.36 -7.55
CA LEU A 133 1.21 3.07 -6.94
C LEU A 133 -0.04 2.24 -6.62
N PRO A 134 -1.13 2.80 -6.05
CA PRO A 134 -2.41 2.10 -5.93
C PRO A 134 -3.01 1.63 -7.27
N ILE A 135 -2.92 2.44 -8.33
CA ILE A 135 -3.42 2.06 -9.66
C ILE A 135 -2.65 0.86 -10.19
N VAL A 136 -1.32 0.87 -10.09
CA VAL A 136 -0.46 -0.26 -10.47
C VAL A 136 -0.83 -1.51 -9.67
N MET A 137 -1.06 -1.38 -8.36
CA MET A 137 -1.51 -2.49 -7.54
C MET A 137 -2.87 -3.04 -7.97
N MET A 138 -3.84 -2.18 -8.30
CA MET A 138 -5.15 -2.63 -8.79
C MET A 138 -5.01 -3.45 -10.08
N VAL A 139 -4.17 -2.99 -11.02
CA VAL A 139 -3.91 -3.72 -12.27
C VAL A 139 -3.26 -5.07 -12.01
N LEU A 140 -2.25 -5.13 -11.14
CA LEU A 140 -1.57 -6.39 -10.79
C LEU A 140 -2.52 -7.37 -10.09
N TYR A 141 -3.37 -6.90 -9.18
CA TYR A 141 -4.35 -7.78 -8.56
C TYR A 141 -5.38 -8.27 -9.57
N ALA A 142 -5.88 -7.40 -10.45
CA ALA A 142 -6.84 -7.75 -11.49
C ALA A 142 -6.31 -8.86 -12.41
N THR A 143 -5.04 -8.77 -12.84
CA THR A 143 -4.42 -9.80 -13.68
C THR A 143 -4.29 -11.13 -12.95
N ILE A 144 -3.84 -11.14 -11.70
CA ILE A 144 -3.76 -12.38 -10.89
C ILE A 144 -5.14 -13.02 -10.75
N THR A 145 -6.17 -12.24 -10.40
CA THR A 145 -7.54 -12.77 -10.27
C THR A 145 -8.11 -13.27 -11.60
N ALA A 146 -7.83 -12.58 -12.71
CA ALA A 146 -8.30 -13.01 -14.04
C ALA A 146 -7.64 -14.32 -14.46
N ILE A 147 -6.33 -14.44 -14.29
CA ILE A 147 -5.57 -15.65 -14.64
C ILE A 147 -6.00 -16.83 -13.76
N SER A 148 -6.06 -16.64 -12.44
CA SER A 148 -6.52 -17.70 -11.52
C SER A 148 -7.96 -18.13 -11.79
N GLY A 149 -8.86 -17.19 -12.11
CA GLY A 149 -10.24 -17.49 -12.51
C GLY A 149 -10.33 -18.31 -13.79
N ALA A 150 -9.54 -17.97 -14.82
CA ALA A 150 -9.50 -18.71 -16.08
C ALA A 150 -8.95 -20.14 -15.90
N LEU A 151 -7.94 -20.30 -15.04
CA LEU A 151 -7.33 -21.59 -14.72
C LEU A 151 -8.31 -22.48 -13.94
N PHE A 152 -9.03 -21.91 -12.98
CA PHE A 152 -10.08 -22.61 -12.23
C PHE A 152 -11.26 -23.01 -13.14
N CYS A 153 -11.68 -22.13 -14.04
CA CYS A 153 -12.71 -22.43 -15.05
C CYS A 153 -12.28 -23.58 -15.98
N SER A 154 -11.02 -23.57 -16.42
CA SER A 154 -10.47 -24.64 -17.27
C SER A 154 -10.43 -25.99 -16.54
N ILE A 155 -10.03 -26.02 -15.26
CA ILE A 155 -10.04 -27.24 -14.45
C ILE A 155 -11.46 -27.77 -14.24
N LEU A 156 -12.42 -26.88 -13.98
CA LEU A 156 -13.83 -27.27 -13.85
C LEU A 156 -14.35 -27.86 -15.15
N LEU A 157 -14.07 -27.25 -16.31
CA LEU A 157 -14.49 -27.79 -17.60
C LEU A 157 -13.89 -29.17 -17.89
N VAL A 158 -12.62 -29.41 -17.54
CA VAL A 158 -12.00 -30.74 -17.64
C VAL A 158 -12.69 -31.74 -16.70
N ARG A 159 -13.00 -31.34 -15.46
CA ARG A 159 -13.66 -32.20 -14.48
C ARG A 159 -15.11 -32.54 -14.86
N PHE A 160 -15.86 -31.59 -15.40
CA PHE A 160 -17.21 -31.82 -15.93
C PHE A 160 -17.18 -32.71 -17.17
N ARG A 161 -16.22 -32.51 -18.09
CA ARG A 161 -16.06 -33.38 -19.27
C ARG A 161 -15.70 -34.81 -18.87
N GLY A 162 -14.81 -34.99 -17.89
CA GLY A 162 -14.45 -36.29 -17.33
C GLY A 162 -15.62 -37.02 -16.66
N ASN A 163 -16.53 -36.29 -16.00
CA ASN A 163 -17.72 -36.88 -15.39
C ASN A 163 -18.76 -37.34 -16.43
N SER A 164 -18.91 -36.61 -17.55
CA SER A 164 -19.84 -37.01 -18.63
C SER A 164 -19.43 -38.32 -19.33
N SER A 165 -18.13 -38.60 -19.47
CA SER A 165 -17.66 -39.85 -20.08
C SER A 165 -17.94 -41.09 -19.23
N GLN A 166 -17.95 -40.97 -17.89
CA GLN A 166 -18.30 -42.08 -17.00
C GLN A 166 -19.80 -42.43 -17.03
N GLU A 167 -20.68 -41.45 -17.24
CA GLU A 167 -22.12 -41.72 -17.38
C GLU A 167 -22.45 -42.41 -18.70
N THR A 168 -21.80 -42.04 -19.81
CA THR A 168 -21.97 -42.76 -21.10
C THR A 168 -21.46 -44.20 -21.08
N LEU A 169 -20.38 -44.49 -20.35
CA LEU A 169 -19.85 -45.87 -20.24
C LEU A 169 -20.77 -46.79 -19.42
N LYS A 170 -21.47 -46.26 -18.40
CA LYS A 170 -22.48 -47.02 -17.66
C LYS A 170 -23.74 -47.33 -18.49
N PHE A 171 -24.09 -46.47 -19.44
CA PHE A 171 -25.19 -46.73 -20.38
C PHE A 171 -24.88 -47.86 -21.37
N PHE A 172 -23.62 -48.05 -21.77
CA PHE A 172 -23.21 -49.11 -22.70
C PHE A 172 -22.94 -50.47 -22.03
N GLN A 173 -22.76 -50.54 -20.71
CA GLN A 173 -22.60 -51.81 -19.97
C GLN A 173 -23.92 -52.36 -19.39
N GLY A 174 -25.05 -51.69 -19.66
CA GLY A 174 -26.37 -52.05 -19.14
C GLY A 174 -27.37 -52.63 -20.14
N SER A 175 -26.94 -53.04 -21.35
CA SER A 175 -27.79 -53.74 -22.33
C SER A 175 -27.27 -55.14 -22.64
#